data_AF-A0A939DFP7-F1
#
_entry.id   AF-A0A939DFP7-F1
#
_cell.length_a   1.000
_cell.length_b   1.000
_cell.length_c   1.000
_cell.angle_alpha   90.00
_cell.angle_beta   90.00
_cell.angle_gamma   90.00
#
_symmetry.space_group_name_H-M   'P 1'
#
loop_
_entity.id
_entity.type
_entity.pdbx_description
1 polymer ?
#
loop_
_entity_poly.entity_id
_entity_poly.type
_entity_poly.pdbx_seq_one_letter_code
_entity_poly.pdbx_strand_id
1 'polypeptide(L)'
;MAQHQTQTIPREKFLLMSVNLLHRALLETNRTQAKNLYRELSEGRAVHLTNVQMEDRSTVRFDLSLDHSEYRGKLNFGTFRTSLTVLIARLSDALREQRNITVFTAENDPNVMIFGVTGVTWQDGEPSVLVLGADSGAGQPSVMLKLMYLDHSQFGEPGEGLADGSAENSVDSPEVAGADSPAAGGENS
;
A
#
# COMPACT_ATOMS: atom_id res chain seq x y z
N MET A 1 -41.27 2.59 15.82
CA MET A 1 -39.91 2.97 15.42
C MET A 1 -39.11 1.68 15.26
N ALA A 2 -38.94 1.18 14.02
CA ALA A 2 -38.16 -0.03 13.78
C ALA A 2 -36.67 0.30 13.96
N GLN A 3 -36.07 -0.25 15.00
CA GLN A 3 -34.63 -0.24 15.17
C GLN A 3 -34.07 -1.17 14.09
N HIS A 4 -33.68 -0.61 12.94
CA HIS A 4 -32.87 -1.35 11.99
C HIS A 4 -31.55 -1.66 12.69
N GLN A 5 -31.42 -2.90 13.18
CA GLN A 5 -30.15 -3.44 13.61
C GLN A 5 -29.25 -3.41 12.37
N THR A 6 -28.40 -2.40 12.28
CA THR A 6 -27.28 -2.36 11.34
C THR A 6 -26.38 -3.53 11.71
N GLN A 7 -26.68 -4.71 11.17
CA GLN A 7 -25.80 -5.86 11.26
C GLN A 7 -24.54 -5.50 10.49
N THR A 8 -23.50 -5.11 11.24
CA THR A 8 -22.19 -4.82 10.69
C THR A 8 -21.61 -6.13 10.15
N ILE A 9 -21.48 -6.23 8.82
CA ILE A 9 -20.82 -7.36 8.17
C ILE A 9 -19.42 -7.51 8.80
N PRO A 10 -19.02 -8.70 9.26
CA PRO A 10 -17.69 -8.91 9.80
C PRO A 10 -16.63 -8.47 8.77
N ARG A 11 -15.63 -7.73 9.22
CA ARG A 11 -14.61 -7.11 8.37
C ARG A 11 -13.93 -8.11 7.42
N GLU A 12 -13.63 -9.30 7.90
CA GLU A 12 -13.02 -10.36 7.09
C GLU A 12 -13.95 -10.84 5.97
N LYS A 13 -15.24 -11.03 6.29
CA LYS A 13 -16.27 -11.40 5.31
C LYS A 13 -16.46 -10.29 4.28
N PHE A 14 -16.49 -9.05 4.74
CA PHE A 14 -16.52 -7.89 3.88
C PHE A 14 -15.33 -7.86 2.93
N LEU A 15 -14.11 -8.01 3.45
CA LEU A 15 -12.90 -7.98 2.64
C LEU A 15 -12.86 -9.14 1.62
N LEU A 16 -13.24 -10.34 2.05
CA LEU A 16 -13.36 -11.49 1.16
C LEU A 16 -14.37 -11.23 0.03
N MET A 17 -15.52 -10.63 0.33
CA MET A 17 -16.49 -10.23 -0.70
C MET A 17 -15.88 -9.21 -1.65
N SER A 18 -15.26 -8.14 -1.13
CA SER A 18 -14.62 -7.09 -1.92
C SER A 18 -13.56 -7.65 -2.87
N VAL A 19 -12.68 -8.54 -2.39
CA VAL A 19 -11.66 -9.20 -3.21
C VAL A 19 -12.29 -10.02 -4.34
N ASN A 20 -13.33 -10.80 -4.03
CA ASN A 20 -14.03 -11.60 -5.04
C ASN A 20 -14.75 -10.73 -6.08
N LEU A 21 -15.37 -9.62 -5.65
CA LEU A 21 -16.04 -8.68 -6.54
C LEU A 21 -15.04 -8.01 -7.50
N LEU A 22 -13.89 -7.56 -6.98
CA LEU A 22 -12.83 -6.96 -7.79
C LEU A 22 -12.26 -7.97 -8.79
N HIS A 23 -12.00 -9.20 -8.34
CA HIS A 23 -11.51 -10.28 -9.20
C HIS A 23 -12.49 -10.55 -10.36
N ARG A 24 -13.78 -10.71 -10.06
CA ARG A 24 -14.82 -10.94 -11.07
C ARG A 24 -14.94 -9.77 -12.05
N ALA A 25 -15.03 -8.55 -11.54
CA ALA A 25 -15.34 -7.37 -12.33
C ALA A 25 -14.19 -6.91 -13.23
N LEU A 26 -12.93 -7.15 -12.84
CA LEU A 26 -11.76 -6.59 -13.53
C LEU A 26 -10.76 -7.63 -14.06
N LEU A 27 -10.75 -8.85 -13.51
CA LEU A 27 -9.78 -9.89 -13.89
C LEU A 27 -10.41 -11.07 -14.64
N GLU A 28 -11.59 -11.55 -14.23
CA GLU A 28 -12.28 -12.68 -14.87
C GLU A 28 -13.16 -12.27 -16.05
N THR A 29 -13.75 -11.07 -16.03
CA THR A 29 -14.55 -10.61 -17.16
C THR A 29 -13.69 -10.44 -18.43
N ASN A 30 -14.35 -10.38 -19.59
CA ASN A 30 -13.62 -10.20 -20.84
C ASN A 30 -12.89 -8.85 -20.89
N ARG A 31 -11.81 -8.81 -21.67
CA ARG A 31 -10.91 -7.65 -21.77
C ARG A 31 -11.63 -6.36 -22.15
N THR A 32 -12.67 -6.43 -22.98
CA THR A 32 -13.43 -5.26 -23.42
C THR A 32 -14.23 -4.66 -22.26
N GLN A 33 -14.94 -5.49 -21.50
CA GLN A 33 -15.71 -5.04 -20.33
C GLN A 33 -14.79 -4.47 -19.24
N ALA A 34 -13.69 -5.17 -18.92
CA ALA A 34 -12.73 -4.69 -17.94
C ALA A 34 -12.10 -3.34 -18.35
N LYS A 35 -11.78 -3.15 -19.65
CA LYS A 35 -11.28 -1.87 -20.17
C LYS A 35 -12.32 -0.76 -20.11
N ASN A 36 -13.58 -1.06 -20.41
CA ASN A 36 -14.65 -0.08 -20.33
C ASN A 36 -14.82 0.37 -18.88
N LEU A 37 -14.95 -0.58 -17.94
CA LEU A 37 -15.04 -0.32 -16.51
C LEU A 37 -13.85 0.54 -16.04
N TYR A 38 -12.62 0.15 -16.37
CA TYR A 38 -11.43 0.95 -16.07
C TYR A 38 -11.50 2.37 -16.63
N ARG A 39 -11.97 2.55 -17.87
CA ARG A 39 -12.08 3.88 -18.47
C ARG A 39 -13.00 4.78 -17.64
N GLU A 40 -14.17 4.28 -17.25
CA GLU A 40 -15.10 5.04 -16.40
C GLU A 40 -14.47 5.39 -15.05
N LEU A 41 -13.78 4.43 -14.41
CA LEU A 41 -13.06 4.64 -13.16
C LEU A 41 -11.94 5.68 -13.30
N SER A 42 -11.14 5.62 -14.36
CA SER A 42 -10.03 6.54 -14.61
C SER A 42 -10.49 7.98 -14.88
N GLU A 43 -11.73 8.15 -15.33
CA GLU A 43 -12.40 9.45 -15.48
C GLU A 43 -12.96 9.98 -14.16
N GLY A 44 -12.72 9.29 -13.03
CA GLY A 44 -13.20 9.67 -11.70
C GLY A 44 -14.65 9.28 -11.42
N ARG A 45 -15.26 8.43 -12.26
CA ARG A 45 -16.66 8.00 -12.05
C ARG A 45 -16.72 6.83 -11.09
N ALA A 46 -17.69 6.86 -10.18
CA ALA A 46 -18.07 5.70 -9.39
C ALA A 46 -18.92 4.76 -10.26
N VAL A 47 -18.50 3.51 -10.38
CA VAL A 47 -19.15 2.51 -11.24
C VAL A 47 -19.80 1.43 -10.39
N HIS A 48 -21.04 1.10 -10.70
CA HIS A 48 -21.74 0.02 -10.05
C HIS A 48 -21.14 -1.34 -10.41
N LEU A 49 -20.78 -2.14 -9.39
CA LEU A 49 -20.30 -3.50 -9.59
C LEU A 49 -21.45 -4.51 -9.54
N THR A 50 -22.15 -4.56 -8.41
CA THR A 50 -23.23 -5.52 -8.20
C THR A 50 -24.05 -5.19 -6.94
N ASN A 51 -25.16 -5.90 -6.78
CA ASN A 51 -25.97 -5.90 -5.56
C ASN A 51 -25.82 -7.26 -4.89
N VAL A 52 -25.39 -7.28 -3.62
CA VAL A 52 -25.23 -8.50 -2.83
C VAL A 52 -26.42 -8.61 -1.88
N GLN A 53 -27.15 -9.72 -1.97
CA GLN A 53 -28.16 -10.06 -0.99
C GLN A 53 -27.48 -10.66 0.25
N MET A 54 -27.77 -10.09 1.40
CA MET A 54 -27.29 -10.51 2.71
C MET A 54 -28.15 -11.63 3.28
N GLU A 55 -27.66 -12.29 4.33
CA GLU A 55 -28.36 -13.39 5.00
C GLU A 55 -29.72 -12.98 5.57
N ASP A 56 -29.87 -11.71 5.97
CA ASP A 56 -31.14 -11.14 6.45
C ASP A 56 -32.09 -10.72 5.31
N ARG A 57 -31.75 -11.03 4.04
CA ARG A 57 -32.43 -10.63 2.81
C ARG A 57 -32.34 -9.15 2.47
N SER A 58 -31.61 -8.34 3.25
CA SER A 58 -31.24 -6.99 2.82
C SER A 58 -30.36 -7.07 1.56
N THR A 59 -30.42 -6.04 0.73
CA THR A 59 -29.59 -5.95 -0.47
C THR A 59 -28.64 -4.79 -0.30
N VAL A 60 -27.34 -5.05 -0.40
CA VAL A 60 -26.30 -4.02 -0.33
C VAL A 60 -25.72 -3.82 -1.72
N ARG A 61 -25.74 -2.57 -2.16
CA ARG A 61 -25.16 -2.13 -3.42
C ARG A 61 -23.65 -1.93 -3.27
N PHE A 62 -22.86 -2.51 -4.15
CA PHE A 62 -21.42 -2.30 -4.21
C PHE A 62 -21.08 -1.44 -5.44
N ASP A 63 -20.43 -0.32 -5.19
CA ASP A 63 -19.87 0.56 -6.20
C ASP A 63 -18.33 0.58 -6.08
N LEU A 64 -17.65 0.93 -7.16
CA LEU A 64 -16.20 1.02 -7.24
C LEU A 64 -15.78 2.40 -7.73
N SER A 65 -14.77 2.98 -7.12
CA SER A 65 -14.07 4.17 -7.60
C SER A 65 -12.57 3.93 -7.63
N LEU A 66 -11.88 4.77 -8.40
CA LEU A 66 -10.43 4.77 -8.50
C LEU A 66 -9.92 6.19 -8.22
N ASP A 67 -9.06 6.30 -7.23
CA ASP A 67 -8.22 7.46 -7.00
C ASP A 67 -6.81 7.15 -7.50
N HIS A 68 -6.40 7.87 -8.54
CA HIS A 68 -5.07 7.77 -9.15
C HIS A 68 -4.30 9.09 -9.07
N SER A 69 -4.73 10.01 -8.20
CA SER A 69 -4.09 11.32 -8.01
C SER A 69 -2.60 11.23 -7.67
N GLU A 70 -2.22 10.25 -6.84
CA GLU A 70 -0.82 10.02 -6.44
C GLU A 70 -0.07 9.07 -7.41
N TYR A 71 -0.69 8.66 -8.51
CA TYR A 71 -0.03 7.81 -9.49
C TYR A 71 0.95 8.62 -10.34
N ARG A 72 2.23 8.20 -10.35
CA ARG A 72 3.25 8.87 -11.17
C ARG A 72 3.20 8.39 -12.61
N GLY A 73 2.99 9.34 -13.52
CA GLY A 73 2.94 9.09 -14.95
C GLY A 73 1.53 8.76 -15.46
N LYS A 74 1.47 8.11 -16.63
CA LYS A 74 0.18 7.81 -17.29
C LYS A 74 -0.30 6.42 -16.93
N LEU A 75 -1.29 6.35 -16.04
CA LEU A 75 -1.95 5.09 -15.73
C LEU A 75 -2.69 4.57 -16.97
N ASN A 76 -2.36 3.35 -17.38
CA ASN A 76 -3.06 2.65 -18.44
C ASN A 76 -3.68 1.36 -17.90
N PHE A 77 -4.64 0.79 -18.65
CA PHE A 77 -5.35 -0.42 -18.24
C PHE A 77 -4.41 -1.60 -17.94
N GLY A 78 -3.31 -1.74 -18.68
CA GLY A 78 -2.35 -2.82 -18.48
C GLY A 78 -1.70 -2.71 -17.10
N THR A 79 -1.12 -1.55 -16.78
CA THR A 79 -0.50 -1.33 -15.47
C THR A 79 -1.53 -1.43 -14.35
N PHE A 80 -2.68 -0.77 -14.49
CA PHE A 80 -3.75 -0.86 -13.50
C PHE A 80 -4.13 -2.31 -13.20
N ARG A 81 -4.31 -3.13 -14.24
CA ARG A 81 -4.63 -4.54 -14.08
C ARG A 81 -3.52 -5.31 -13.37
N THR A 82 -2.26 -5.02 -13.67
CA THR A 82 -1.11 -5.60 -12.97
C THR A 82 -1.12 -5.24 -11.48
N SER A 83 -1.24 -3.96 -11.13
CA SER A 83 -1.28 -3.50 -9.73
C SER A 83 -2.48 -4.09 -8.98
N LEU A 84 -3.64 -4.16 -9.61
CA LEU A 84 -4.82 -4.81 -9.04
C LEU A 84 -4.62 -6.31 -8.84
N THR A 85 -3.96 -7.00 -9.77
CA THR A 85 -3.67 -8.44 -9.64
C THR A 85 -2.75 -8.70 -8.45
N VAL A 86 -1.71 -7.88 -8.28
CA VAL A 86 -0.81 -7.97 -7.12
C VAL A 86 -1.57 -7.70 -5.82
N LEU A 87 -2.39 -6.64 -5.78
CA LEU A 87 -3.20 -6.32 -4.61
C LEU A 87 -4.16 -7.46 -4.22
N ILE A 88 -4.90 -8.01 -5.19
CA ILE A 88 -5.84 -9.13 -4.96
C ILE A 88 -5.10 -10.36 -4.45
N ALA A 89 -3.92 -10.68 -5.00
CA ALA A 89 -3.11 -11.79 -4.53
C ALA A 89 -2.70 -11.60 -3.06
N ARG A 90 -2.16 -10.42 -2.72
CA ARG A 90 -1.74 -10.08 -1.35
C ARG A 90 -2.90 -10.12 -0.35
N LEU A 91 -4.06 -9.60 -0.73
CA LEU A 91 -5.28 -9.65 0.08
C LEU A 91 -5.77 -11.09 0.28
N SER A 92 -5.71 -11.90 -0.78
CA SER A 92 -6.10 -13.31 -0.71
C SER A 92 -5.18 -14.11 0.20
N ASP A 93 -3.87 -13.85 0.15
CA ASP A 93 -2.88 -14.50 1.02
C ASP A 93 -3.09 -14.09 2.48
N ALA A 94 -3.31 -12.78 2.75
CA ALA A 94 -3.60 -12.30 4.10
C ALA A 94 -4.88 -12.92 4.70
N LEU A 95 -5.94 -13.07 3.88
CA LEU A 95 -7.19 -13.73 4.28
C LEU A 95 -7.01 -15.24 4.52
N ARG A 96 -6.21 -15.92 3.68
CA ARG A 96 -5.90 -17.36 3.84
C ARG A 96 -5.09 -17.64 5.09
N GLU A 97 -4.13 -16.78 5.39
CA GLU A 97 -3.25 -16.88 6.56
C GLU A 97 -3.92 -16.39 7.86
N GLN A 98 -5.18 -15.94 7.79
CA GLN A 98 -5.92 -15.34 8.92
C GLN A 98 -5.09 -14.26 9.64
N ARG A 99 -4.28 -13.51 8.88
CA ARG A 99 -3.51 -12.41 9.44
C ARG A 99 -4.48 -11.35 9.95
N ASN A 100 -4.11 -10.73 11.07
CA ASN A 100 -4.84 -9.57 11.55
C ASN A 100 -4.56 -8.39 10.59
N ILE A 101 -5.48 -8.12 9.68
CA ILE A 101 -5.33 -7.05 8.68
C ILE A 101 -5.58 -5.71 9.37
N THR A 102 -4.50 -4.95 9.53
CA THR A 102 -4.57 -3.57 10.03
C THR A 102 -5.47 -2.75 9.11
N VAL A 103 -6.39 -1.99 9.71
CA VAL A 103 -7.24 -1.04 8.99
C VAL A 103 -6.92 0.35 9.51
N PHE A 104 -6.64 1.24 8.57
CA PHE A 104 -6.42 2.65 8.81
C PHE A 104 -7.68 3.42 8.45
N THR A 105 -7.79 4.63 8.96
CA THR A 105 -8.83 5.57 8.55
C THR A 105 -8.18 6.62 7.65
N ALA A 106 -8.82 6.98 6.54
CA ALA A 106 -8.28 8.02 5.67
C ALA A 106 -8.21 9.35 6.42
N GLU A 107 -7.09 10.06 6.29
CA GLU A 107 -6.82 11.30 7.03
C GLU A 107 -7.87 12.39 6.74
N ASN A 108 -8.36 12.42 5.50
CA ASN A 108 -9.33 13.42 5.02
C ASN A 108 -10.79 12.97 5.14
N ASP A 109 -11.06 11.68 5.42
CA ASP A 109 -12.44 11.18 5.52
C ASP A 109 -12.56 10.03 6.54
N PRO A 110 -13.17 10.26 7.71
CA PRO A 110 -13.26 9.27 8.77
C PRO A 110 -14.15 8.07 8.42
N ASN A 111 -14.97 8.16 7.37
CA ASN A 111 -15.84 7.09 6.91
C ASN A 111 -15.12 6.11 5.97
N VAL A 112 -13.94 6.50 5.47
CA VAL A 112 -13.13 5.67 4.58
C VAL A 112 -12.15 4.84 5.41
N MET A 113 -12.37 3.53 5.40
CA MET A 113 -11.47 2.54 5.98
C MET A 113 -10.50 2.04 4.91
N ILE A 114 -9.20 2.15 5.15
CA ILE A 114 -8.14 1.65 4.26
C ILE A 114 -7.59 0.34 4.82
N PHE A 115 -7.60 -0.72 4.01
CA PHE A 115 -6.97 -1.99 4.38
C PHE A 115 -5.46 -1.88 4.20
N GLY A 116 -4.69 -2.16 5.25
CA GLY A 116 -3.23 -2.05 5.29
C GLY A 116 -2.46 -3.07 4.46
N VAL A 117 -3.11 -3.72 3.49
CA VAL A 117 -2.49 -4.62 2.53
C VAL A 117 -2.27 -3.85 1.23
N THR A 118 -1.02 -3.74 0.82
CA THR A 118 -0.60 -2.98 -0.35
C THR A 118 -0.24 -3.88 -1.52
N GLY A 119 -0.66 -3.48 -2.71
CA GLY A 119 -0.17 -4.02 -3.98
C GLY A 119 0.93 -3.13 -4.52
N VAL A 120 2.20 -3.52 -4.32
CA VAL A 120 3.36 -2.77 -4.81
C VAL A 120 3.76 -3.30 -6.19
N THR A 121 3.81 -2.40 -7.17
CA THR A 121 4.27 -2.70 -8.53
C THR A 121 5.33 -1.71 -8.97
N TRP A 122 6.26 -2.15 -9.80
CA TRP A 122 7.27 -1.29 -10.41
C TRP A 122 6.85 -0.98 -11.85
N GLN A 123 6.71 0.30 -12.18
CA GLN A 123 6.55 0.76 -13.54
C GLN A 123 7.63 1.78 -13.87
N ASP A 124 8.34 1.59 -14.99
CA ASP A 124 9.36 2.52 -15.49
C ASP A 124 10.45 2.87 -14.44
N GLY A 125 10.72 1.95 -13.50
CA GLY A 125 11.69 2.15 -12.41
C GLY A 125 11.14 2.87 -11.19
N GLU A 126 9.88 3.31 -11.20
CA GLU A 126 9.21 3.93 -10.06
C GLU A 126 8.25 2.93 -9.37
N PRO A 127 8.30 2.81 -8.03
CA PRO A 127 7.33 2.03 -7.28
C PRO A 127 5.98 2.74 -7.24
N SER A 128 4.92 1.97 -7.49
CA SER A 128 3.53 2.40 -7.36
C SER A 128 2.84 1.51 -6.33
N VAL A 129 2.15 2.14 -5.39
CA VAL A 129 1.46 1.45 -4.29
C VAL A 129 -0.04 1.58 -4.48
N LEU A 130 -0.74 0.47 -4.66
CA LEU A 130 -2.20 0.42 -4.72
C LEU A 130 -2.76 -0.17 -3.42
N VAL A 131 -3.76 0.50 -2.83
CA VAL A 131 -4.49 0.01 -1.66
C VAL A 131 -5.98 -0.11 -1.94
N LEU A 132 -6.66 -0.93 -1.13
CA LEU A 132 -8.11 -1.00 -1.09
C LEU A 132 -8.63 -0.20 0.10
N GLY A 133 -9.53 0.72 -0.16
CA GLY A 133 -10.38 1.39 0.80
C GLY A 133 -11.85 0.97 0.66
N ALA A 134 -12.61 1.19 1.71
CA ALA A 134 -14.05 1.00 1.75
C ALA A 134 -14.71 2.13 2.51
N ASP A 135 -15.75 2.69 1.90
CA ASP A 135 -16.61 3.71 2.47
C ASP A 135 -18.02 3.12 2.58
N SER A 136 -18.39 2.77 3.80
CA SER A 136 -19.75 2.42 4.14
C SER A 136 -20.40 3.67 4.72
N GLY A 137 -20.89 4.54 3.84
CA GLY A 137 -21.52 5.79 4.24
C GLY A 137 -22.55 5.56 5.35
N ALA A 138 -22.65 6.51 6.28
CA ALA A 138 -23.47 6.38 7.49
C ALA A 138 -24.96 6.17 7.14
N GLY A 139 -25.40 4.91 7.09
CA GLY A 139 -26.81 4.51 7.04
C GLY A 139 -27.42 4.22 5.67
N GLN A 140 -26.64 4.14 4.58
CA GLN A 140 -27.14 3.67 3.29
C GLN A 140 -26.79 2.20 3.05
N PRO A 141 -27.64 1.40 2.38
CA PRO A 141 -27.32 0.02 2.00
C PRO A 141 -26.39 0.00 0.78
N SER A 142 -25.35 0.85 0.79
CA SER A 142 -24.36 0.92 -0.27
C SER A 142 -22.96 1.01 0.31
N VAL A 143 -22.04 0.34 -0.35
CA VAL A 143 -20.62 0.32 -0.04
C VAL A 143 -19.88 0.82 -1.26
N MET A 144 -19.03 1.82 -1.07
CA MET A 144 -18.09 2.25 -2.10
C MET A 144 -16.72 1.65 -1.82
N LEU A 145 -16.27 0.77 -2.71
CA LEU A 145 -14.90 0.30 -2.75
C LEU A 145 -14.05 1.39 -3.44
N LYS A 146 -12.98 1.82 -2.79
CA LYS A 146 -12.06 2.84 -3.30
C LYS A 146 -10.71 2.19 -3.57
N LEU A 147 -10.33 2.06 -4.83
CA LEU A 147 -8.95 1.71 -5.18
C LEU A 147 -8.14 3.01 -5.16
N MET A 148 -7.09 3.07 -4.36
CA MET A 148 -6.31 4.31 -4.20
C MET A 148 -4.83 4.04 -4.47
N TYR A 149 -4.24 4.80 -5.38
CA TYR A 149 -2.79 4.90 -5.45
C TYR A 149 -2.29 5.83 -4.36
N LEU A 150 -1.20 5.44 -3.73
CA LEU A 150 -0.53 6.22 -2.70
C LEU A 150 0.89 6.54 -3.16
N ASP A 151 1.39 7.70 -2.75
CA ASP A 151 2.77 8.07 -3.01
C ASP A 151 3.73 7.17 -2.22
N HIS A 152 4.73 6.64 -2.92
CA HIS A 152 5.67 5.67 -2.36
C HIS A 152 6.59 6.29 -1.31
N SER A 153 6.81 7.62 -1.30
CA SER A 153 7.66 8.26 -0.28
C SER A 153 7.04 8.18 1.12
N GLN A 154 5.72 7.96 1.22
CA GLN A 154 5.02 7.70 2.47
C GLN A 154 5.31 6.30 3.02
N PHE A 155 5.67 5.37 2.15
CA PHE A 155 6.15 4.04 2.50
C PHE A 155 7.67 4.11 2.46
N GLY A 156 8.24 4.76 3.49
CA GLY A 156 9.68 4.92 3.64
C GLY A 156 10.40 3.65 3.21
N GLU A 157 11.48 3.83 2.46
CA GLU A 157 12.38 2.76 2.05
C GLU A 157 12.53 1.77 3.22
N PRO A 158 12.54 0.44 3.00
CA PRO A 158 12.89 -0.48 4.06
C PRO A 158 14.23 -0.01 4.61
N GLY A 159 14.16 0.69 5.74
CA GLY A 159 15.29 1.31 6.35
C GLY A 159 16.26 0.18 6.59
N GLU A 160 17.44 0.34 6.01
CA GLU A 160 18.63 -0.44 6.25
C GLU A 160 19.02 -0.25 7.72
N GLY A 161 18.18 -0.76 8.61
CA GLY A 161 18.45 -0.89 10.03
C GLY A 161 19.28 -2.15 10.17
N LEU A 162 20.60 -1.99 10.04
CA LEU A 162 21.66 -2.80 10.66
C LEU A 162 23.03 -2.29 10.16
N ALA A 163 23.39 -1.09 10.58
CA ALA A 163 24.79 -0.68 10.66
C ALA A 163 24.95 0.40 11.75
N ASP A 164 24.64 0.03 12.99
CA ASP A 164 25.13 0.76 14.17
C ASP A 164 25.84 -0.23 15.11
N GLY A 165 27.05 0.16 15.53
CA GLY A 165 27.97 -0.59 16.39
C GLY A 165 29.16 -1.17 15.60
N SER A 166 30.35 -0.60 15.60
CA SER A 166 31.07 -0.19 16.81
C SER A 166 31.95 1.05 16.60
N ALA A 167 31.82 1.91 17.60
CA ALA A 167 32.68 3.02 17.95
C ALA A 167 34.14 2.59 18.19
N GLU A 168 35.04 3.54 17.88
CA GLU A 168 36.20 3.91 18.70
C GLU A 168 37.34 2.90 18.90
N ASN A 169 38.43 3.09 18.16
CA ASN A 169 39.74 3.17 18.80
C ASN A 169 40.67 4.11 18.03
N SER A 170 40.84 5.32 18.58
CA SER A 170 41.91 6.24 18.20
C SER A 170 43.13 5.98 19.10
N VAL A 171 44.31 6.19 18.50
CA VAL A 171 45.64 6.32 19.11
C VAL A 171 46.37 4.98 19.37
N ASP A 172 47.40 4.73 18.55
CA ASP A 172 48.78 4.88 19.03
C ASP A 172 49.75 4.96 17.84
N SER A 173 50.37 6.13 17.70
CA SER A 173 51.55 6.33 16.86
C SER A 173 52.79 6.15 17.72
N PRO A 174 53.82 5.43 17.25
CA PRO A 174 55.17 5.69 17.70
C PRO A 174 56.03 6.09 16.51
N GLU A 175 56.16 7.40 16.27
CA GLU A 175 57.26 7.92 15.46
C GLU A 175 58.11 8.89 16.30
N VAL A 176 59.34 8.43 16.54
CA VAL A 176 60.61 9.14 16.81
C VAL A 176 60.77 9.97 18.09
N ALA A 177 61.26 9.28 19.14
CA ALA A 177 62.09 9.91 20.16
C ALA A 177 63.50 10.18 19.58
N GLY A 178 64.00 11.39 19.83
CA GLY A 178 65.21 11.94 19.24
C GLY A 178 66.52 11.30 19.65
N ALA A 179 67.51 11.47 18.79
CA ALA A 179 68.92 11.54 19.17
C ALA A 179 69.46 12.89 18.69
N ASP A 180 69.61 13.77 19.66
CA ASP A 180 70.38 15.01 19.61
C ASP A 180 71.89 14.70 19.53
N SER A 181 72.66 15.70 19.07
CA SER A 181 74.13 15.83 19.02
C SER A 181 74.82 15.28 17.76
N PRO A 182 75.59 16.14 17.05
CA PRO A 182 76.96 16.40 17.54
C PRO A 182 77.40 17.87 17.45
N ALA A 183 78.16 18.33 18.45
CA ALA A 183 79.03 19.50 18.33
C ALA A 183 80.28 19.36 19.22
N ALA A 184 81.40 19.86 18.68
CA ALA A 184 82.77 19.97 19.22
C ALA A 184 83.59 18.65 19.23
N GLY A 185 84.83 18.57 18.75
CA GLY A 185 85.85 19.59 18.46
C GLY A 185 87.17 19.15 19.09
N GLY A 186 88.31 19.34 18.39
CA GLY A 186 89.69 19.15 18.89
C GLY A 186 90.31 17.80 18.49
N GLU A 187 91.26 17.73 17.55
CA GLU A 187 92.70 18.04 17.72
C GLU A 187 93.37 17.23 18.84
N ASN A 188 94.27 16.30 18.48
CA ASN A 188 95.73 16.49 18.59
C ASN A 188 96.50 15.15 18.59
N SER A 189 97.67 15.18 17.92
CA SER A 189 98.87 14.32 18.03
C SER A 189 98.87 12.93 17.38
#